data_AF-A0A7S2GHV8-F1
#
_entry.id   AF-A0A7S2GHV8-F1
#
_cell.length_a   1.000
_cell.length_b   1.000
_cell.length_c   1.000
_cell.angle_alpha   90.00
_cell.angle_beta   90.00
_cell.angle_gamma   90.00
#
_symmetry.space_group_name_H-M   'P 1'
#
loop_
_entity.id
_entity.type
_entity.pdbx_description
1 polymer ?
#
loop_
_entity_poly.entity_id
_entity_poly.type
_entity_poly.pdbx_seq_one_letter_code
_entity_poly.pdbx_strand_id
1 'polypeptide(L)'
;AAMNCGGFHSRMSSSVLWFSSGSTKSVIHADAQENIHCMFAGRKDWILWPRDSRISSKKFGWVNAEEEKDKDPNFKDAYGAYVGKIDVDAVDLQRYPSWDKLRWWNMTLSAGDCAYIPKSWFHYVEAPPQRSISVHVWFHAGKSFNDKTCKAIEGRGYDLSTFLVRLSDCTWGFGEDGNEKPTRCKLHKSLPSGKPAQAFAAAP
;
A
#
# COMPACT_ATOMS: atom_id res chain seq x y z
N ALA A 1 -2.22 4.92 -15.28
CA ALA A 1 -3.59 4.50 -15.60
C ALA A 1 -4.56 5.25 -14.70
N ALA A 2 -5.57 5.92 -15.26
CA ALA A 2 -6.47 6.78 -14.49
C ALA A 2 -7.46 5.97 -13.64
N MET A 3 -7.26 5.96 -12.33
CA MET A 3 -8.23 5.44 -11.35
C MET A 3 -9.51 6.27 -11.25
N ASN A 4 -9.63 7.32 -12.05
CA ASN A 4 -10.75 8.26 -12.03
C ASN A 4 -12.02 7.67 -12.67
N CYS A 5 -11.91 6.59 -13.44
CA CYS A 5 -13.07 5.94 -14.08
C CYS A 5 -12.94 4.40 -14.09
N GLY A 6 -13.82 3.71 -14.80
CA GLY A 6 -13.87 2.25 -14.88
C GLY A 6 -14.59 1.58 -13.71
N GLY A 7 -15.23 2.36 -12.82
CA GLY A 7 -15.87 1.87 -11.60
C GLY A 7 -14.90 1.59 -10.45
N PHE A 8 -13.70 2.16 -10.48
CA PHE A 8 -12.70 2.02 -9.41
C PHE A 8 -13.21 2.60 -8.07
N HIS A 9 -13.77 3.81 -8.08
CA HIS A 9 -14.25 4.49 -6.88
C HIS A 9 -15.28 3.69 -6.08
N SER A 10 -16.18 2.97 -6.75
CA SER A 10 -17.21 2.13 -6.10
C SER A 10 -16.65 0.82 -5.53
N ARG A 11 -15.36 0.55 -5.72
CA ARG A 11 -14.67 -0.68 -5.27
C ARG A 11 -13.56 -0.38 -4.27
N MET A 12 -13.34 0.88 -3.96
CA MET A 12 -12.45 1.29 -2.90
C MET A 12 -13.05 0.82 -1.57
N SER A 13 -12.28 0.02 -0.84
CA SER A 13 -12.67 -0.49 0.47
C SER A 13 -12.27 0.50 1.55
N SER A 14 -10.99 0.87 1.57
CA SER A 14 -10.42 1.63 2.68
C SER A 14 -9.23 2.47 2.20
N SER A 15 -9.02 3.61 2.86
CA SER A 15 -7.78 4.38 2.79
C SER A 15 -7.17 4.39 4.19
N VAL A 16 -5.96 3.85 4.33
CA VAL A 16 -5.28 3.67 5.62
C VAL A 16 -4.02 4.50 5.67
N LEU A 17 -3.96 5.42 6.63
CA LEU A 17 -2.75 6.20 6.93
C LEU A 17 -1.87 5.40 7.89
N TRP A 18 -0.61 5.24 7.52
CA TRP A 18 0.44 4.71 8.39
C TRP A 18 1.41 5.81 8.74
N PHE A 19 1.60 6.02 10.04
CA PHE A 19 2.54 6.98 10.59
C PHE A 19 3.45 6.28 11.61
N SER A 20 4.75 6.39 11.40
CA SER A 20 5.76 5.71 12.23
C SER A 20 6.94 6.64 12.50
N SER A 21 7.55 6.51 13.69
CA SER A 21 8.82 7.13 14.04
C SER A 21 10.04 6.43 13.40
N GLY A 22 9.83 5.35 12.65
CA GLY A 22 10.89 4.54 12.04
C GLY A 22 11.22 3.26 12.82
N SER A 23 12.18 2.49 12.32
CA SER A 23 12.62 1.19 12.87
C SER A 23 11.49 0.17 13.04
N THR A 24 10.53 0.19 12.12
CA THR A 24 9.39 -0.74 12.12
C THR A 24 9.56 -1.80 11.05
N LYS A 25 9.16 -3.03 11.37
CA LYS A 25 9.18 -4.19 10.47
C LYS A 25 7.83 -4.87 10.51
N SER A 26 7.35 -5.34 9.36
CA SER A 26 6.16 -6.16 9.29
C SER A 26 6.52 -7.63 9.44
N VAL A 27 5.53 -8.45 9.78
CA VAL A 27 5.58 -9.88 9.46
C VAL A 27 5.44 -10.08 7.95
N ILE A 28 5.82 -11.26 7.45
CA ILE A 28 5.55 -11.64 6.06
C ILE A 28 4.08 -12.04 5.95
N HIS A 29 3.31 -11.38 5.09
CA HIS A 29 1.87 -11.64 4.96
C HIS A 29 1.38 -11.38 3.54
N ALA A 30 0.12 -11.68 3.25
CA ALA A 30 -0.51 -11.40 1.97
C ALA A 30 -1.91 -10.83 2.17
N ASP A 31 -2.22 -9.73 1.48
CA ASP A 31 -3.52 -9.07 1.59
C ASP A 31 -4.58 -9.71 0.69
N ALA A 32 -5.84 -9.62 1.13
CA ALA A 32 -6.99 -10.11 0.36
C ALA A 32 -7.53 -9.09 -0.67
N GLN A 33 -7.05 -7.86 -0.61
CA GLN A 33 -7.40 -6.75 -1.50
C GLN A 33 -6.24 -6.38 -2.44
N GLU A 34 -6.59 -5.68 -3.50
CA GLU A 34 -5.64 -4.92 -4.30
C GLU A 34 -5.19 -3.69 -3.51
N ASN A 35 -3.93 -3.29 -3.62
CA ASN A 35 -3.38 -2.20 -2.82
C ASN A 35 -2.56 -1.23 -3.66
N ILE A 36 -2.79 0.07 -3.49
CA ILE A 36 -1.84 1.10 -3.92
C ILE A 36 -1.23 1.73 -2.68
N HIS A 37 0.07 1.53 -2.53
CA HIS A 37 0.85 2.08 -1.44
C HIS A 37 1.60 3.32 -1.93
N CYS A 38 1.37 4.45 -1.28
CA CYS A 38 2.00 5.72 -1.63
C CYS A 38 2.75 6.31 -0.44
N MET A 39 4.00 6.70 -0.67
CA MET A 39 4.87 7.32 0.33
C MET A 39 4.72 8.84 0.30
N PHE A 40 4.48 9.44 1.46
CA PHE A 40 4.32 10.89 1.64
C PHE A 40 5.51 11.52 2.35
N ALA A 41 6.19 10.77 3.23
CA ALA A 41 7.41 11.18 3.90
C ALA A 41 8.24 9.94 4.28
N GLY A 42 9.57 10.09 4.32
CA GLY A 42 10.49 8.99 4.66
C GLY A 42 10.62 7.94 3.55
N ARG A 43 10.97 6.72 3.96
CA ARG A 43 11.24 5.57 3.07
C ARG A 43 10.64 4.28 3.65
N LYS A 44 10.23 3.38 2.76
CA LYS A 44 9.95 1.97 3.09
C LYS A 44 10.62 1.04 2.10
N ASP A 45 11.17 -0.05 2.62
CA ASP A 45 11.79 -1.12 1.85
C ASP A 45 10.89 -2.35 1.88
N TRP A 46 10.65 -2.92 0.71
CA TRP A 46 9.75 -4.03 0.49
C TRP A 46 10.52 -5.23 -0.04
N ILE A 47 10.16 -6.41 0.45
CA ILE A 47 10.45 -7.68 -0.21
C ILE A 47 9.13 -8.31 -0.60
N LEU A 48 9.04 -8.80 -1.83
CA LEU A 48 7.82 -9.26 -2.48
C LEU A 48 8.03 -10.67 -3.04
N TRP A 49 7.03 -11.52 -2.84
CA TRP A 49 6.93 -12.83 -3.47
C TRP A 49 5.59 -12.99 -4.17
N PRO A 50 5.57 -13.65 -5.33
CA PRO A 50 4.36 -13.83 -6.11
C PRO A 50 3.40 -14.75 -5.39
N ARG A 51 2.11 -14.62 -5.72
CA ARG A 51 1.02 -15.41 -5.12
C ARG A 51 1.20 -16.93 -5.21
N ASP A 52 1.95 -17.41 -6.19
CA ASP A 52 2.22 -18.83 -6.45
C ASP A 52 3.47 -19.37 -5.73
N SER A 53 4.14 -18.54 -4.91
CA SER A 53 5.30 -18.92 -4.09
C SER A 53 5.01 -19.97 -3.01
N ARG A 54 3.73 -20.21 -2.67
CA ARG A 54 3.28 -21.19 -1.65
C ARG A 54 3.91 -20.98 -0.26
N ILE A 55 4.23 -19.72 0.07
CA ILE A 55 4.72 -19.32 1.40
C ILE A 55 3.71 -19.68 2.50
N SER A 56 2.42 -19.79 2.16
CA SER A 56 1.35 -20.25 3.06
C SER A 56 1.37 -21.74 3.43
N SER A 57 2.56 -22.32 3.64
CA SER A 57 2.73 -23.71 4.05
C SER A 57 3.69 -23.85 5.23
N LYS A 58 3.57 -24.96 5.99
CA LYS A 58 4.44 -25.26 7.15
C LYS A 58 5.94 -25.30 6.80
N LYS A 59 6.29 -25.53 5.52
CA LYS A 59 7.67 -25.52 5.01
C LYS A 59 8.35 -24.16 5.13
N PHE A 60 7.55 -23.09 5.20
CA PHE A 60 7.99 -21.71 5.36
C PHE A 60 7.57 -21.14 6.72
N GLY A 61 7.29 -21.99 7.73
CA GLY A 61 6.89 -21.52 9.05
C GLY A 61 5.52 -20.83 9.11
N TRP A 62 4.68 -21.02 8.09
CA TRP A 62 3.33 -20.44 8.08
C TRP A 62 2.47 -21.00 9.22
N VAL A 63 1.81 -20.10 9.92
CA VAL A 63 0.87 -20.40 10.99
C VAL A 63 -0.37 -19.52 10.84
N ASN A 64 -1.49 -19.94 11.41
CA ASN A 64 -2.68 -19.10 11.50
C ASN A 64 -2.58 -18.27 12.79
N ALA A 65 -2.58 -16.95 12.65
CA ALA A 65 -2.51 -16.01 13.76
C ALA A 65 -3.55 -16.25 14.84
N GLU A 66 -4.79 -16.46 14.41
CA GLU A 66 -5.95 -16.58 15.29
C GLU A 66 -5.86 -17.88 16.08
N GLU A 67 -5.29 -18.94 15.50
CA GLU A 67 -5.03 -20.20 16.18
C GLU A 67 -3.83 -20.13 17.13
N GLU A 68 -2.85 -19.25 16.88
CA GLU A 68 -1.65 -19.09 17.70
C GLU A 68 -1.83 -18.08 18.82
N LYS A 69 -2.78 -17.16 18.70
CA LYS A 69 -3.12 -16.13 19.70
C LYS A 69 -3.28 -16.71 21.11
N ASP A 70 -3.92 -17.87 21.22
CA ASP A 70 -4.20 -18.54 22.50
C ASP A 70 -3.03 -19.40 23.00
N LYS A 71 -2.00 -19.65 22.16
CA LYS A 71 -0.87 -20.53 22.47
C LYS A 71 0.43 -19.79 22.74
N ASP A 72 0.61 -18.62 22.14
CA ASP A 72 1.85 -17.85 22.21
C ASP A 72 1.54 -16.36 22.47
N PRO A 73 1.97 -15.81 23.63
CA PRO A 73 1.70 -14.42 24.00
C PRO A 73 2.21 -13.38 22.99
N ASN A 74 3.19 -13.74 22.15
CA ASN A 74 3.71 -12.85 21.11
C ASN A 74 2.70 -12.61 19.97
N PHE A 75 1.64 -13.42 19.89
CA PHE A 75 0.60 -13.37 18.86
C PHE A 75 -0.73 -12.82 19.38
N LYS A 76 -0.76 -12.33 20.64
CA LYS A 76 -2.00 -11.92 21.32
C LYS A 76 -2.83 -10.89 20.55
N ASP A 77 -2.17 -9.96 19.84
CA ASP A 77 -2.79 -8.85 19.11
C ASP A 77 -2.85 -9.09 17.60
N ALA A 78 -2.47 -10.28 17.16
CA ALA A 78 -2.18 -10.54 15.78
C ALA A 78 -3.38 -11.19 15.09
N TYR A 79 -3.67 -10.76 13.86
CA TYR A 79 -4.92 -11.08 13.15
C TYR A 79 -4.66 -11.47 11.69
N GLY A 80 -5.52 -12.31 11.11
CA GLY A 80 -5.41 -12.75 9.71
C GLY A 80 -4.34 -13.84 9.48
N ALA A 81 -4.02 -14.13 8.22
CA ALA A 81 -3.05 -15.17 7.88
C ALA A 81 -1.69 -14.54 7.50
N TYR A 82 -0.66 -14.79 8.31
CA TYR A 82 0.71 -14.32 8.06
C TYR A 82 1.76 -15.38 8.47
N VAL A 83 2.99 -15.25 8.00
CA VAL A 83 4.13 -16.08 8.43
C VAL A 83 4.44 -15.71 9.89
N GLY A 84 3.83 -16.41 10.83
CA GLY A 84 3.93 -16.02 12.23
C GLY A 84 5.24 -16.41 12.91
N LYS A 85 5.89 -17.52 12.55
CA LYS A 85 6.98 -18.07 13.38
C LYS A 85 8.35 -18.05 12.72
N ILE A 86 8.65 -16.96 12.02
CA ILE A 86 9.95 -16.74 11.41
C ILE A 86 10.50 -15.41 11.87
N ASP A 87 11.74 -15.44 12.33
CA ASP A 87 12.55 -14.25 12.51
C ASP A 87 12.89 -13.70 11.13
N VAL A 88 12.29 -12.56 10.79
CA VAL A 88 12.51 -11.87 9.51
C VAL A 88 13.90 -11.25 9.40
N ASP A 89 14.59 -11.06 10.52
CA ASP A 89 15.97 -10.56 10.57
C ASP A 89 16.98 -11.70 10.43
N ALA A 90 16.61 -12.90 10.88
CA ALA A 90 17.45 -14.08 10.86
C ALA A 90 16.66 -15.35 10.52
N VAL A 91 16.26 -15.50 9.26
CA VAL A 91 15.53 -16.68 8.80
C VAL A 91 16.37 -17.95 9.02
N ASP A 92 15.88 -18.86 9.86
CA ASP A 92 16.52 -20.15 10.12
C ASP A 92 16.41 -21.08 8.90
N LEU A 93 17.43 -21.05 8.04
CA LEU A 93 17.51 -21.88 6.84
C LEU A 93 17.76 -23.37 7.14
N GLN A 94 18.22 -23.74 8.34
CA GLN A 94 18.32 -25.15 8.72
C GLN A 94 16.92 -25.73 8.98
N ARG A 95 16.08 -24.96 9.67
CA ARG A 95 14.69 -25.33 9.96
C ARG A 95 13.76 -25.15 8.77
N TYR A 96 13.97 -24.11 7.97
CA TYR A 96 13.14 -23.75 6.82
C TYR A 96 13.99 -23.58 5.55
N PRO A 97 14.62 -24.65 5.04
CA PRO A 97 15.54 -24.55 3.90
C PRO A 97 14.86 -24.11 2.60
N SER A 98 13.52 -24.16 2.53
CA SER A 98 12.81 -23.75 1.32
C SER A 98 12.94 -22.25 1.01
N TRP A 99 13.30 -21.42 1.99
CA TRP A 99 13.54 -19.99 1.78
C TRP A 99 14.72 -19.71 0.84
N ASP A 100 15.73 -20.59 0.76
CA ASP A 100 16.90 -20.37 -0.08
C ASP A 100 16.59 -20.46 -1.60
N LYS A 101 15.50 -21.16 -1.98
CA LYS A 101 15.09 -21.36 -3.39
C LYS A 101 14.01 -20.38 -3.83
N LEU A 102 13.49 -19.57 -2.92
CA LEU A 102 12.40 -18.66 -3.24
C LEU A 102 12.90 -17.51 -4.10
N ARG A 103 12.27 -17.33 -5.26
CA ARG A 103 12.44 -16.11 -6.03
C ARG A 103 11.70 -14.97 -5.35
N TRP A 104 12.38 -13.85 -5.17
CA TRP A 104 11.86 -12.65 -4.54
C TRP A 104 12.24 -11.41 -5.34
N TRP A 105 11.54 -10.31 -5.05
CA TRP A 105 11.77 -8.99 -5.61
C TRP A 105 11.89 -7.99 -4.47
N ASN A 106 12.77 -7.02 -4.58
CA ASN A 106 12.77 -5.86 -3.71
C ASN A 106 12.22 -4.63 -4.41
N MET A 107 11.73 -3.72 -3.58
CA MET A 107 11.30 -2.40 -4.02
C MET A 107 11.52 -1.43 -2.88
N THR A 108 12.08 -0.27 -3.19
CA THR A 108 12.23 0.83 -2.24
C THR A 108 11.31 1.95 -2.66
N LEU A 109 10.48 2.43 -1.74
CA LEU A 109 9.62 3.59 -1.95
C LEU A 109 10.09 4.75 -1.08
N SER A 110 10.33 5.89 -1.71
CA SER A 110 10.64 7.17 -1.05
C SER A 110 9.47 8.14 -1.21
N ALA A 111 9.50 9.25 -0.47
CA ALA A 111 8.46 10.27 -0.56
C ALA A 111 8.15 10.68 -2.02
N GLY A 112 6.89 10.57 -2.43
CA GLY A 112 6.40 10.80 -3.78
C GLY A 112 6.19 9.55 -4.63
N ASP A 113 6.77 8.42 -4.23
CA ASP A 113 6.59 7.14 -4.92
C ASP A 113 5.26 6.48 -4.57
N CYS A 114 4.69 5.75 -5.55
CA CYS A 114 3.66 4.76 -5.28
C CYS A 114 3.96 3.44 -5.97
N ALA A 115 3.53 2.37 -5.33
CA ALA A 115 3.51 1.04 -5.91
C ALA A 115 2.10 0.45 -5.88
N TYR A 116 1.78 -0.28 -6.94
CA TYR A 116 0.65 -1.20 -6.93
C TYR A 116 1.15 -2.56 -6.42
N ILE A 117 0.56 -3.01 -5.31
CA ILE A 117 0.78 -4.33 -4.74
C ILE A 117 -0.42 -5.19 -5.10
N PRO A 118 -0.26 -6.20 -5.96
CA PRO A 118 -1.39 -7.02 -6.38
C PRO A 118 -1.90 -7.87 -5.22
N LYS A 119 -3.19 -8.15 -5.25
CA LYS A 119 -3.84 -9.05 -4.29
C LYS A 119 -3.06 -10.37 -4.14
N SER A 120 -2.95 -10.83 -2.89
CA SER A 120 -2.34 -12.10 -2.51
C SER A 120 -0.85 -12.24 -2.86
N TRP A 121 -0.16 -11.14 -3.15
CA TRP A 121 1.30 -11.13 -3.14
C TRP A 121 1.80 -11.11 -1.70
N PHE A 122 2.69 -12.05 -1.39
CA PHE A 122 3.33 -12.07 -0.08
C PHE A 122 4.35 -10.95 -0.02
N HIS A 123 4.43 -10.28 1.13
CA HIS A 123 5.34 -9.17 1.29
C HIS A 123 5.81 -8.99 2.72
N TYR A 124 7.01 -8.45 2.81
CA TYR A 124 7.66 -7.93 4.01
C TYR A 124 7.96 -6.46 3.77
N VAL A 125 7.76 -5.64 4.80
CA VAL A 125 7.99 -4.20 4.74
C VAL A 125 8.75 -3.75 5.96
N GLU A 126 9.79 -2.96 5.74
CA GLU A 126 10.50 -2.29 6.80
C GLU A 126 10.67 -0.80 6.52
N ALA A 127 10.80 -0.03 7.61
CA ALA A 127 11.19 1.37 7.57
C ALA A 127 12.50 1.53 8.34
N PRO A 128 13.48 2.27 7.80
CA PRO A 128 14.72 2.58 8.51
C PRO A 128 14.45 3.45 9.75
N PRO A 129 15.48 3.78 10.56
CA PRO A 129 15.39 4.65 11.74
C PRO A 129 15.09 6.12 11.38
N GLN A 130 13.98 6.36 10.68
CA GLN A 130 13.52 7.65 10.20
C GLN A 130 11.99 7.67 10.23
N ARG A 131 11.42 8.81 10.60
CA ARG A 131 9.97 9.04 10.51
C ARG A 131 9.46 8.78 9.08
N SER A 132 8.36 8.03 8.96
CA SER A 132 7.72 7.76 7.68
C SER A 132 6.20 7.95 7.74
N ILE A 133 5.65 8.44 6.63
CA ILE A 133 4.21 8.60 6.42
C ILE A 133 3.87 7.96 5.07
N SER A 134 2.90 7.05 5.07
CA SER A 134 2.42 6.38 3.86
C SER A 134 0.91 6.17 3.90
N VAL A 135 0.27 6.18 2.74
CA VAL A 135 -1.15 5.84 2.60
C VAL A 135 -1.29 4.57 1.76
N HIS A 136 -2.10 3.64 2.24
CA HIS A 136 -2.55 2.47 1.49
C HIS A 136 -3.98 2.69 1.03
N VAL A 137 -4.24 2.50 -0.26
CA VAL A 137 -5.59 2.49 -0.82
C VAL A 137 -5.93 1.05 -1.20
N TRP A 138 -6.79 0.43 -0.40
CA TRP A 138 -7.26 -0.93 -0.64
C TRP A 138 -8.55 -0.94 -1.45
N PHE A 139 -8.62 -1.81 -2.44
CA PHE A 139 -9.78 -1.95 -3.32
C PHE A 139 -10.00 -3.39 -3.77
N HIS A 140 -11.21 -3.69 -4.22
CA HIS A 140 -11.52 -4.99 -4.81
C HIS A 140 -11.44 -4.92 -6.34
N ALA A 141 -10.86 -5.96 -6.93
CA ALA A 141 -10.86 -6.11 -8.38
C ALA A 141 -12.30 -6.20 -8.91
N GLY A 142 -12.56 -5.49 -10.00
CA GLY A 142 -13.85 -5.56 -10.69
C GLY A 142 -13.98 -6.78 -11.58
N LYS A 143 -15.21 -7.23 -11.79
CA LYS A 143 -15.53 -8.23 -12.84
C LYS A 143 -15.52 -7.64 -14.25
N SER A 144 -15.76 -6.33 -14.37
CA SER A 144 -15.81 -5.61 -15.65
C SER A 144 -15.36 -4.17 -15.50
N PHE A 145 -14.92 -3.57 -16.61
CA PHE A 145 -14.58 -2.16 -16.71
C PHE A 145 -15.80 -1.36 -17.17
N ASN A 146 -16.16 -0.30 -16.42
CA ASN A 146 -17.31 0.55 -16.75
C ASN A 146 -16.87 1.75 -17.61
N ASP A 147 -16.87 1.58 -18.93
CA ASP A 147 -16.46 2.59 -19.91
C ASP A 147 -17.32 3.87 -19.88
N LYS A 148 -18.60 3.76 -19.52
CA LYS A 148 -19.53 4.90 -19.41
C LYS A 148 -19.02 5.96 -18.43
N THR A 149 -18.37 5.54 -17.35
CA THR A 149 -17.79 6.47 -16.37
C THR A 149 -16.62 7.27 -16.94
N CYS A 150 -15.88 6.71 -17.89
CA CYS A 150 -14.79 7.41 -18.57
C CYS A 150 -15.34 8.43 -19.56
N LYS A 151 -16.33 8.04 -20.37
CA LYS A 151 -17.04 8.94 -21.29
C LYS A 151 -17.68 10.14 -20.57
N ALA A 152 -18.18 9.93 -19.35
CA ALA A 152 -18.74 11.00 -18.52
C ALA A 152 -17.67 12.02 -18.07
N ILE A 153 -16.42 11.59 -17.86
CA ILE A 153 -15.29 12.46 -17.54
C ILE A 153 -14.86 13.25 -18.79
N GLU A 154 -14.78 12.57 -19.94
CA GLU A 154 -14.52 13.20 -21.25
C GLU A 154 -15.56 14.28 -21.56
N GLY A 155 -16.85 14.00 -21.35
CA GLY A 155 -17.93 14.97 -21.52
C GLY A 155 -17.84 16.20 -20.61
N ARG A 156 -17.03 16.16 -19.54
CA ARG A 156 -16.73 17.30 -18.65
C ARG A 156 -15.46 18.06 -19.06
N GLY A 157 -14.84 17.71 -20.18
CA GLY A 157 -13.63 18.37 -20.69
C GLY A 157 -12.31 17.83 -20.12
N TYR A 158 -12.30 16.61 -19.61
CA TYR A 158 -11.12 15.91 -19.08
C TYR A 158 -10.82 14.68 -19.93
N ASP A 159 -9.61 14.55 -20.45
CA ASP A 159 -9.19 13.29 -21.06
C ASP A 159 -8.74 12.27 -20.00
N LEU A 160 -8.58 11.01 -20.42
CA LEU A 160 -8.10 9.91 -19.56
C LEU A 160 -6.68 10.12 -18.99
N SER A 161 -5.90 11.04 -19.55
CA SER A 161 -4.58 11.42 -19.04
C SER A 161 -4.62 12.64 -18.11
N THR A 162 -5.78 13.28 -17.94
CA THR A 162 -5.90 14.49 -17.16
C THR A 162 -5.92 14.14 -15.67
N PHE A 163 -4.77 14.33 -15.03
CA PHE A 163 -4.64 14.29 -13.58
C PHE A 163 -4.86 15.71 -13.04
N LEU A 164 -5.80 15.89 -12.10
CA LEU A 164 -5.97 17.17 -11.42
C LEU A 164 -4.71 17.52 -10.60
N VAL A 165 -4.15 16.50 -9.93
CA VAL A 165 -2.89 16.51 -9.18
C VAL A 165 -2.24 15.13 -9.32
N ARG A 166 -0.93 15.07 -9.59
CA ARG A 166 -0.10 13.86 -9.43
C ARG A 166 0.73 14.00 -8.18
N LEU A 167 1.17 12.89 -7.61
CA LEU A 167 2.02 12.94 -6.43
C LEU A 167 3.36 13.60 -6.71
N SER A 168 3.91 13.46 -7.91
CA SER A 168 5.11 14.21 -8.34
C SER A 168 4.88 15.72 -8.48
N ASP A 169 3.63 16.19 -8.49
CA ASP A 169 3.31 17.62 -8.50
C ASP A 169 3.31 18.22 -7.10
N CYS A 170 3.47 17.37 -6.08
CA CYS A 170 3.59 17.76 -4.70
C CYS A 170 5.07 17.82 -4.32
N THR A 171 5.44 18.93 -3.68
CA THR A 171 6.63 18.95 -2.84
C THR A 171 6.29 18.17 -1.57
N TRP A 172 7.03 17.10 -1.32
CA TRP A 172 6.85 16.28 -0.13
C TRP A 172 7.87 16.73 0.91
N GLY A 173 7.40 17.27 2.03
CA GLY A 173 8.27 17.81 3.06
C GLY A 173 7.61 17.71 4.43
N PHE A 174 8.28 16.99 5.33
CA PHE A 174 8.24 17.15 6.78
C PHE A 174 9.60 16.60 7.26
N GLY A 175 10.64 17.42 7.13
CA GLY A 175 11.99 17.19 7.62
C GLY A 175 12.16 17.62 9.08
N GLU A 176 13.26 17.19 9.68
CA GLU A 176 13.60 17.38 11.11
C GLU A 176 14.59 18.54 11.32
N ASP A 177 15.00 19.19 10.23
CA ASP A 177 16.18 20.04 10.09
C ASP A 177 15.86 21.54 9.91
N GLY A 178 14.59 21.92 10.13
CA GLY A 178 14.19 23.31 10.40
C GLY A 178 14.17 24.27 9.21
N ASN A 179 14.52 23.81 8.00
CA ASN A 179 14.62 24.64 6.80
C ASN A 179 13.57 24.27 5.74
N GLU A 180 12.26 24.28 6.07
CA GLU A 180 11.27 23.68 5.15
C GLU A 180 9.90 24.35 5.03
N LYS A 181 9.31 24.13 3.84
CA LYS A 181 7.98 24.60 3.41
C LYS A 181 6.99 23.42 3.47
N PRO A 182 5.72 23.64 3.88
CA PRO A 182 4.70 22.59 3.93
C PRO A 182 4.48 21.92 2.57
N THR A 183 3.98 20.68 2.57
CA THR A 183 3.58 19.97 1.34
C THR A 183 2.71 20.86 0.47
N ARG A 184 3.22 21.25 -0.70
CA ARG A 184 2.48 22.04 -1.69
C ARG A 184 2.35 21.24 -2.98
N CYS A 185 1.11 21.02 -3.40
CA CYS A 185 0.78 20.39 -4.67
C CYS A 185 0.36 21.43 -5.70
N LYS A 186 0.90 21.33 -6.92
CA LYS A 186 0.47 22.16 -8.05
C LYS A 186 -0.68 21.47 -8.79
N LEU A 187 -1.81 22.17 -8.93
CA LEU A 187 -2.93 21.74 -9.77
C LEU A 187 -2.61 21.97 -11.25
N HIS A 188 -2.86 20.97 -12.10
CA HIS A 188 -2.66 21.10 -13.56
C HIS A 188 -3.83 21.76 -14.28
N LYS A 189 -5.06 21.63 -13.75
CA LYS A 189 -6.27 22.15 -14.38
C LYS A 189 -7.27 22.59 -13.31
N SER A 190 -7.87 23.77 -13.47
CA SER A 190 -8.96 24.24 -12.60
C SER A 190 -10.25 23.47 -12.92
N LEU A 191 -10.95 22.97 -11.90
CA LEU A 191 -12.30 22.44 -12.08
C LEU A 191 -13.19 23.54 -12.69
N PRO A 192 -13.94 23.29 -13.80
CA PRO A 192 -14.89 24.25 -14.32
C PRO A 192 -15.80 24.75 -13.20
N SER A 193 -15.93 26.06 -13.07
CA SER A 193 -16.78 26.71 -12.08
C SER A 193 -18.25 26.42 -12.42
N GLY A 194 -18.76 25.28 -11.97
CA GLY A 194 -20.12 24.81 -12.23
C GLY A 194 -20.61 23.96 -11.07
N LYS A 195 -21.14 24.65 -10.04
CA LYS A 195 -21.60 24.16 -8.72
C LYS A 195 -20.57 23.29 -7.97
N PRO A 196 -20.39 23.49 -6.65
CA PRO A 196 -19.47 22.64 -5.89
C PRO A 196 -19.99 21.20 -5.97
N ALA A 197 -19.26 20.34 -6.69
CA ALA A 197 -19.32 18.92 -6.41
C ALA A 197 -18.94 18.82 -4.94
N GLN A 198 -19.87 18.29 -4.13
CA GLN A 198 -19.67 18.03 -2.72
C GLN A 198 -18.21 17.67 -2.50
N ALA A 199 -17.50 18.54 -1.78
CA ALA A 199 -16.25 18.15 -1.17
C ALA A 199 -16.51 16.76 -0.59
N PHE A 200 -15.62 15.80 -0.84
CA PHE A 200 -15.54 14.61 -0.02
C PHE A 200 -15.20 15.11 1.39
N ALA A 201 -16.21 15.63 2.08
CA ALA A 201 -16.28 15.63 3.52
C ALA A 201 -16.21 14.14 3.84
N ALA A 202 -15.11 13.74 4.47
CA ALA A 202 -15.16 12.63 5.38
C ALA A 202 -16.37 12.89 6.29
N ALA A 203 -17.43 12.13 6.06
CA ALA A 203 -18.54 12.06 7.01
C ALA A 203 -18.01 11.34 8.27
N PRO A 204 -18.53 11.71 9.45
CA PRO A 204 -17.95 11.37 10.76
C PRO A 204 -17.85 9.87 11.05
#